data_AF-A0A1X0NG66-F1
#
_entry.id   AF-A0A1X0NG66-F1
#
_cell.length_a   1.000
_cell.length_b   1.000
_cell.length_c   1.000
_cell.angle_alpha   90.00
_cell.angle_beta   90.00
_cell.angle_gamma   90.00
#
_symmetry.space_group_name_H-M   'P 1'
#
loop_
_entity.id
_entity.type
_entity.pdbx_description
1 polymer ?
#
loop_
_entity_poly.entity_id
_entity_poly.type
_entity_poly.pdbx_seq_one_letter_code
_entity_poly.pdbx_strand_id
1 'polypeptide(L)'
;MKRGAVRAPSVLLLLQDSCSALAVCVLVHKHQRSRQTRNRIADCVCRTLSTHATLPLSTAVTTTTTTATISSSSSSSSTSAISSSNDIKNSTRLVYIGVATGVFSATTVARCYTLLPSPGRLFVDYCLSWARHAQSEQTRQYIASQRMAVLQTMGGGWASLRRADKALRCALLLYYTALQLHDASTQRKCRVFVGWAHLWNGDVRRAVEIFKQQQEEAREVGDTVQELRCSAALHHAEYNPTVVRSHGGFSLASCWTDIFA
;
A
#
# COMPACT_ATOMS: atom_id res chain seq x y z
N MET A 1 38.89 -0.59 49.81
CA MET A 1 38.16 -1.47 48.88
C MET A 1 37.38 -0.61 47.89
N LYS A 2 37.86 -0.50 46.64
CA LYS A 2 37.15 0.21 45.55
C LYS A 2 35.94 -0.65 45.17
N ARG A 3 34.71 -0.16 45.39
CA ARG A 3 33.49 -0.79 44.87
C ARG A 3 33.59 -0.78 43.34
N GLY A 4 33.78 -1.95 42.74
CA GLY A 4 33.72 -2.12 41.29
C GLY A 4 32.32 -1.77 40.81
N ALA A 5 32.21 -0.73 39.97
CA ALA A 5 30.96 -0.36 39.34
C ALA A 5 30.58 -1.46 38.33
N VAL A 6 29.64 -2.33 38.70
CA VAL A 6 29.03 -3.29 37.79
C VAL A 6 28.30 -2.49 36.69
N ARG A 7 28.89 -2.43 35.49
CA ARG A 7 28.28 -1.76 34.33
C ARG A 7 27.04 -2.55 33.92
N ALA A 8 25.88 -1.90 33.96
CA ALA A 8 24.65 -2.46 33.40
C ALA A 8 24.84 -2.81 31.92
N PRO A 9 24.27 -3.93 31.42
CA PRO A 9 24.36 -4.30 30.02
C PRO A 9 23.73 -3.23 29.13
N SER A 10 24.43 -2.86 28.07
CA SER A 10 23.93 -1.96 27.03
C SER A 10 23.62 -2.78 25.79
N VAL A 11 22.42 -2.62 25.23
CA VAL A 11 21.98 -3.26 23.99
C VAL A 11 21.98 -2.23 22.88
N LEU A 12 22.76 -2.49 21.84
CA LEU A 12 22.75 -1.70 20.62
C LEU A 12 21.72 -2.29 19.66
N LEU A 13 20.73 -1.48 19.28
CA LEU A 13 19.73 -1.86 18.28
C LEU A 13 20.19 -1.37 16.91
N LEU A 14 20.61 -2.32 16.05
CA LEU A 14 20.91 -2.06 14.66
C LEU A 14 19.62 -2.22 13.84
N LEU A 15 19.18 -1.15 13.20
CA LEU A 15 17.95 -1.15 12.39
C LEU A 15 18.28 -1.34 10.92
N GLN A 16 17.35 -1.98 10.20
CA GLN A 16 17.57 -2.42 8.82
C GLN A 16 17.78 -1.24 7.84
N ASP A 17 17.11 -0.12 8.08
CA ASP A 17 17.26 1.10 7.29
C ASP A 17 17.19 2.37 8.16
N SER A 18 17.72 3.46 7.60
CA SER A 18 17.73 4.79 8.24
C SER A 18 16.33 5.33 8.53
N CYS A 19 15.33 4.94 7.73
CA CYS A 19 13.95 5.38 7.89
C CYS A 19 13.31 4.78 9.16
N SER A 20 13.57 3.51 9.42
CA SER A 20 13.17 2.79 10.64
C SER A 20 13.85 3.39 11.87
N ALA A 21 15.13 3.77 11.75
CA ALA A 21 15.85 4.46 12.81
C ALA A 21 15.24 5.83 13.15
N LEU A 22 14.84 6.61 12.14
CA LEU A 22 14.13 7.86 12.38
C LEU A 22 12.73 7.65 12.97
N ALA A 23 11.97 6.65 12.49
CA ALA A 23 10.64 6.34 13.02
C ALA A 23 10.70 6.03 14.53
N VAL A 24 11.70 5.23 14.94
CA VAL A 24 11.97 4.97 16.36
C VAL A 24 12.36 6.25 17.11
N CYS A 25 13.23 7.10 16.54
CA CYS A 25 13.61 8.36 17.17
C CYS A 25 12.42 9.31 17.37
N VAL A 26 11.51 9.39 16.38
CA VAL A 26 10.29 10.20 16.45
C VAL A 26 9.33 9.65 17.50
N LEU A 27 9.15 8.33 17.57
CA LEU A 27 8.34 7.68 18.60
C LEU A 27 8.89 7.95 19.99
N VAL A 28 10.21 7.81 20.19
CA VAL A 28 10.89 8.13 21.44
C VAL A 28 10.67 9.60 21.80
N HIS A 29 10.81 10.53 20.85
CA HIS A 29 10.60 11.96 21.09
C HIS A 29 9.15 12.29 21.47
N LYS A 30 8.16 11.68 20.79
CA LYS A 30 6.73 11.82 21.10
C LYS A 30 6.42 11.32 22.52
N HIS A 31 7.00 10.18 22.91
CA HIS A 31 6.80 9.64 24.26
C HIS A 31 7.60 10.37 25.35
N GLN A 32 8.74 10.99 25.04
CA GLN A 32 9.47 11.84 25.99
C GLN A 32 8.68 13.11 26.36
N ARG A 33 7.87 13.64 25.43
CA ARG A 33 6.97 14.78 25.68
C ARG A 33 5.76 14.39 26.53
N SER A 34 5.30 13.14 26.46
CA SER A 34 4.25 12.62 27.34
C SER A 34 4.85 12.18 28.68
N ARG A 35 4.69 13.00 29.73
CA ARG A 35 5.30 12.78 31.07
C ARG A 35 4.94 11.43 31.73
N GLN A 36 3.91 10.71 31.26
CA GLN A 36 3.33 9.55 31.95
C GLN A 36 3.99 8.19 31.67
N THR A 37 4.90 8.05 30.69
CA THR A 37 5.41 6.70 30.29
C THR A 37 6.93 6.59 30.15
N ARG A 38 7.74 7.30 30.96
CA ARG A 38 9.21 7.25 30.86
C ARG A 38 9.82 5.84 30.98
N ASN A 39 9.19 4.94 31.73
CA ASN A 39 9.77 3.62 32.03
C ASN A 39 9.31 2.49 31.11
N ARG A 40 8.48 2.75 30.08
CA ARG A 40 7.95 1.72 29.16
C ARG A 40 8.25 1.97 27.68
N ILE A 41 9.04 3.01 27.37
CA ILE A 41 9.34 3.40 25.97
C ILE A 41 10.18 2.33 25.28
N ALA A 42 11.19 1.79 25.95
CA ALA A 42 12.04 0.76 25.36
C ALA A 42 11.26 -0.53 25.10
N ASP A 43 10.41 -0.97 26.04
CA ASP A 43 9.58 -2.17 25.83
C ASP A 43 8.55 -1.97 24.70
N CYS A 44 7.95 -0.77 24.59
CA CYS A 44 7.06 -0.42 23.48
C CYS A 44 7.81 -0.43 22.15
N VAL A 45 8.95 0.26 22.09
CA VAL A 45 9.81 0.32 20.89
C VAL A 45 10.32 -1.08 20.52
N CYS A 46 10.74 -1.91 21.47
CA CYS A 46 11.17 -3.29 21.21
C CYS A 46 10.03 -4.16 20.67
N ARG A 47 8.78 -4.00 21.15
CA ARG A 47 7.61 -4.68 20.58
C ARG A 47 7.31 -4.21 19.16
N THR A 48 7.31 -2.90 18.91
CA THR A 48 7.08 -2.35 17.56
C THR A 48 8.22 -2.68 16.59
N LEU A 49 9.44 -2.85 17.10
CA LEU A 49 10.58 -3.31 16.30
C LEU A 49 10.51 -4.79 16.00
N SER A 50 10.01 -5.63 16.91
CA SER A 50 9.80 -7.06 16.63
C SER A 50 8.81 -7.29 15.47
N THR A 51 7.87 -6.35 15.23
CA THR A 51 6.96 -6.39 14.09
C THR A 51 7.57 -5.89 12.77
N HIS A 52 8.65 -5.09 12.83
CA HIS A 52 9.38 -4.63 11.63
C HIS A 52 10.64 -5.48 11.33
N ALA A 53 11.13 -6.24 12.32
CA ALA A 53 12.25 -7.16 12.19
C ALA A 53 11.79 -8.54 11.71
N THR A 54 11.16 -8.61 10.53
CA THR A 54 10.90 -9.90 9.87
C THR A 54 11.60 -9.92 8.52
N LEU A 55 12.88 -10.29 8.54
CA LEU A 55 13.49 -11.24 7.60
C LEU A 55 14.91 -11.57 8.08
N PRO A 56 15.22 -12.86 8.36
CA PRO A 56 16.55 -13.29 8.73
C PRO A 56 17.39 -13.38 7.45
N LEU A 57 18.05 -12.29 7.06
CA LEU A 57 19.20 -12.43 6.18
C LEU A 57 20.44 -12.74 7.03
N SER A 58 20.74 -14.04 7.05
CA SER A 58 22.09 -14.61 7.11
C SER A 58 23.06 -14.01 8.14
N THR A 59 23.21 -14.73 9.27
CA THR A 59 24.50 -15.01 9.92
C THR A 59 25.45 -13.85 10.30
N ALA A 60 24.97 -12.61 10.43
CA ALA A 60 25.80 -11.51 10.93
C ALA A 60 25.08 -10.54 11.88
N VAL A 61 23.89 -10.86 12.39
CA VAL A 61 23.34 -10.17 13.57
C VAL A 61 24.02 -10.73 14.81
N THR A 62 25.32 -10.50 14.89
CA THR A 62 26.01 -10.53 16.16
C THR A 62 25.43 -9.36 16.93
N THR A 63 24.59 -9.64 17.93
CA THR A 63 24.48 -8.77 19.09
C THR A 63 25.89 -8.68 19.68
N THR A 64 26.75 -7.86 19.10
CA THR A 64 28.03 -7.53 19.68
C THR A 64 27.72 -6.69 20.90
N THR A 65 27.74 -7.34 22.06
CA THR A 65 28.10 -6.72 23.33
C THR A 65 29.54 -6.20 23.21
N THR A 66 29.76 -5.21 22.36
CA THR A 66 31.02 -4.48 22.35
C THR A 66 30.96 -3.55 23.53
N THR A 67 31.85 -3.79 24.50
CA THR A 67 32.16 -2.90 25.60
C THR A 67 32.74 -1.58 25.08
N ALA A 68 31.89 -0.74 24.51
CA ALA A 68 32.27 0.62 24.16
C ALA A 68 32.30 1.45 25.46
N THR A 69 33.45 2.03 25.75
CA THR A 69 33.65 3.02 26.79
C THR A 69 32.81 4.26 26.49
N ILE A 70 31.58 4.30 27.01
CA ILE A 70 30.76 5.50 27.02
C ILE A 70 31.28 6.41 28.14
N SER A 71 31.97 7.48 27.77
CA SER A 71 32.35 8.56 28.67
C SER A 71 31.09 9.32 29.08
N SER A 72 30.57 9.06 30.28
CA SER A 72 29.39 9.74 30.81
C SER A 72 29.78 11.12 31.33
N SER A 73 29.51 12.19 30.57
CA SER A 73 29.38 13.52 31.13
C SER A 73 27.96 13.69 31.65
N SER A 74 27.87 13.92 32.96
CA SER A 74 26.65 14.17 33.70
C SER A 74 26.04 15.52 33.31
N SER A 75 24.95 15.51 32.54
CA SER A 75 23.85 16.47 32.64
C SER A 75 22.76 16.10 31.64
N SER A 76 21.52 16.36 32.05
CA SER A 76 20.28 16.33 31.28
C SER A 76 20.45 16.47 29.76
N SER A 77 19.78 15.59 29.00
CA SER A 77 19.72 15.54 27.53
C SER A 77 21.06 15.29 26.82
N SER A 78 21.60 14.07 26.94
CA SER A 78 22.93 13.75 26.41
C SER A 78 22.88 12.74 25.26
N THR A 79 22.91 13.24 24.02
CA THR A 79 23.49 12.53 22.86
C THR A 79 24.93 12.17 23.19
N SER A 80 25.23 10.88 23.37
CA SER A 80 26.59 10.40 23.61
C SER A 80 27.24 10.00 22.28
N ALA A 81 28.31 10.68 21.89
CA ALA A 81 29.15 10.29 20.76
C ALA A 81 30.16 9.23 21.21
N ILE A 82 30.31 8.14 20.46
CA ILE A 82 31.43 7.21 20.62
C ILE A 82 32.53 7.68 19.67
N SER A 83 33.68 8.04 20.23
CA SER A 83 34.93 8.21 19.50
C SER A 83 35.76 6.94 19.68
N SER A 84 35.83 6.09 18.66
CA SER A 84 36.87 5.06 18.59
C SER A 84 38.18 5.72 18.17
N SER A 85 39.24 5.46 18.92
CA SER A 85 40.60 5.84 18.56
C SER A 85 40.97 5.10 17.28
N ASN A 86 41.38 5.88 16.28
CA ASN A 86 41.85 5.51 14.95
C ASN A 86 40.76 5.41 13.87
N ASP A 87 40.99 6.17 12.81
CA ASP A 87 40.29 6.24 11.53
C ASP A 87 38.98 7.04 11.43
N ILE A 88 39.15 8.22 10.81
CA ILE A 88 38.16 9.09 10.16
C ILE A 88 37.09 9.65 11.10
N LYS A 89 36.95 10.99 11.09
CA LYS A 89 35.98 11.80 11.85
C LYS A 89 34.50 11.52 11.49
N ASN A 90 34.06 10.27 11.45
CA ASN A 90 32.66 9.89 11.39
C ASN A 90 32.19 9.51 12.80
N SER A 91 31.98 10.53 13.65
CA SER A 91 31.32 10.35 14.94
C SER A 91 29.91 9.79 14.72
N THR A 92 29.75 8.50 14.90
CA THR A 92 28.44 7.84 14.90
C THR A 92 27.66 8.33 16.12
N ARG A 93 26.57 9.06 15.86
CA ARG A 93 25.72 9.63 16.93
C ARG A 93 24.79 8.54 17.43
N LEU A 94 24.88 8.22 18.71
CA LEU A 94 23.94 7.30 19.36
C LEU A 94 22.81 8.09 20.03
N VAL A 95 21.59 7.62 19.83
CA VAL A 95 20.40 8.13 20.50
C VAL A 95 19.96 7.11 21.53
N TYR A 96 19.82 7.57 22.77
CA TYR A 96 19.30 6.76 23.86
C TYR A 96 17.79 6.60 23.74
N ILE A 97 17.32 5.35 23.67
CA ILE A 97 15.89 5.01 23.50
C ILE A 97 15.21 4.83 24.85
N GLY A 98 15.90 4.22 25.82
CA GLY A 98 15.36 3.93 27.13
C GLY A 98 16.00 2.74 27.81
N VAL A 99 15.36 2.25 28.86
CA VAL A 99 15.75 1.04 29.57
C VAL A 99 14.71 -0.05 29.29
N ALA A 100 15.13 -1.16 28.71
CA ALA A 100 14.29 -2.33 28.55
C ALA A 100 14.41 -3.23 29.79
N THR A 101 13.27 -3.67 30.30
CA THR A 101 13.19 -4.60 31.44
C THR A 101 12.64 -5.93 30.96
N GLY A 102 13.41 -7.02 31.13
CA GLY A 102 12.87 -8.37 30.91
C GLY A 102 13.01 -8.96 29.50
N VAL A 103 13.86 -8.42 28.61
CA VAL A 103 14.04 -9.00 27.26
C VAL A 103 14.80 -10.34 27.29
N PHE A 104 15.64 -10.59 28.32
CA PHE A 104 16.45 -11.81 28.43
C PHE A 104 16.31 -12.56 29.77
N SER A 105 15.85 -11.88 30.84
CA SER A 105 15.46 -12.47 32.15
C SER A 105 14.79 -11.38 33.01
N ALA A 106 13.90 -11.76 33.92
CA ALA A 106 13.05 -10.84 34.72
C ALA A 106 13.83 -9.85 35.60
N THR A 107 15.14 -10.04 35.78
CA THR A 107 16.00 -9.23 36.65
C THR A 107 17.00 -8.34 35.89
N THR A 108 17.09 -8.45 34.56
CA THR A 108 18.12 -7.72 33.79
C THR A 108 17.58 -6.41 33.20
N VAL A 109 18.21 -5.31 33.61
CA VAL A 109 17.90 -3.94 33.20
C VAL A 109 18.91 -3.52 32.14
N ALA A 110 18.50 -3.41 30.87
CA ALA A 110 19.39 -3.10 29.76
C ALA A 110 19.12 -1.71 29.16
N ARG A 111 20.19 -0.94 28.91
CA ARG A 111 20.07 0.36 28.23
C ARG A 111 20.06 0.17 26.72
N CYS A 112 19.04 0.66 26.04
CA CYS A 112 18.90 0.54 24.59
C CYS A 112 19.34 1.82 23.88
N TYR A 113 20.20 1.66 22.87
CA TYR A 113 20.67 2.74 22.01
C TYR A 113 20.38 2.42 20.55
N THR A 114 20.10 3.43 19.74
CA THR A 114 20.04 3.33 18.28
C THR A 114 21.07 4.25 17.64
N LEU A 115 21.58 3.83 16.49
CA LEU A 115 22.48 4.63 15.67
C LEU A 115 21.66 5.63 14.86
N LEU A 116 22.00 6.91 14.99
CA LEU A 116 21.49 7.93 14.10
C LEU A 116 22.25 7.81 12.76
N PRO A 117 21.56 7.55 11.65
CA PRO A 117 22.19 7.46 10.35
C PRO A 117 22.83 8.80 9.96
N SER A 118 23.92 8.75 9.19
CA SER A 118 24.48 9.97 8.63
C SER A 118 23.49 10.60 7.63
N PRO A 119 23.50 11.94 7.44
CA PRO A 119 22.58 12.59 6.49
C PRO A 119 22.65 12.00 5.08
N GLY A 120 23.85 11.64 4.61
CA GLY A 120 24.03 10.98 3.32
C GLY A 120 23.41 9.58 3.26
N ARG A 121 23.54 8.79 4.33
CA ARG A 121 22.93 7.46 4.40
C ARG A 121 21.41 7.55 4.49
N LEU A 122 20.89 8.51 5.25
CA LEU A 122 19.47 8.80 5.32
C LEU A 122 18.90 9.15 3.95
N PHE A 123 19.56 10.05 3.21
CA PHE A 123 19.13 10.45 1.87
C PHE A 123 19.06 9.25 0.92
N VAL A 124 20.09 8.40 0.90
CA VAL A 124 20.12 7.20 0.04
C VAL A 124 19.01 6.23 0.42
N ASP A 125 18.86 5.89 1.70
CA ASP A 125 17.84 4.95 2.16
C ASP A 125 16.42 5.49 1.89
N TYR A 126 16.20 6.80 2.04
CA TYR A 126 14.93 7.45 1.72
C TYR A 126 14.63 7.38 0.22
N CYS A 127 15.60 7.73 -0.63
CA CYS A 127 15.46 7.63 -2.08
C CYS A 127 15.14 6.19 -2.52
N LEU A 128 15.82 5.19 -1.94
CA LEU A 128 15.55 3.77 -2.23
C LEU A 128 14.16 3.33 -1.76
N SER A 129 13.70 3.80 -0.60
CA SER A 129 12.34 3.52 -0.11
C SER A 129 11.27 4.07 -1.06
N TRP A 130 11.43 5.32 -1.51
CA TRP A 130 10.52 5.92 -2.47
C TRP A 130 10.57 5.26 -3.84
N ALA A 131 11.76 4.88 -4.31
CA ALA A 131 11.91 4.14 -5.56
C ALA A 131 11.16 2.81 -5.53
N ARG A 132 11.26 2.05 -4.43
CA ARG A 132 10.49 0.80 -4.25
C ARG A 132 8.99 1.05 -4.21
N HIS A 133 8.55 2.09 -3.51
CA HIS A 133 7.13 2.45 -3.47
C HIS A 133 6.61 2.81 -4.88
N ALA A 134 7.33 3.66 -5.61
CA ALA A 134 7.00 4.04 -6.97
C ALA A 134 6.98 2.82 -7.91
N GLN A 135 7.96 1.93 -7.83
CA GLN A 135 7.99 0.70 -8.61
C GLN A 135 6.80 -0.22 -8.29
N SER A 136 6.43 -0.33 -7.02
CA SER A 136 5.28 -1.15 -6.60
C SER A 136 3.96 -0.59 -7.14
N GLU A 137 3.76 0.72 -7.09
CA GLU A 137 2.57 1.38 -7.65
C GLU A 137 2.54 1.29 -9.18
N GLN A 138 3.67 1.50 -9.84
CA GLN A 138 3.78 1.34 -11.29
C GLN A 138 3.43 -0.09 -11.72
N THR A 139 3.94 -1.08 -11.00
CA THR A 139 3.65 -2.50 -11.26
C THR A 139 2.16 -2.80 -11.06
N ARG A 140 1.56 -2.29 -9.98
CA ARG A 140 0.13 -2.44 -9.69
C ARG A 140 -0.73 -1.85 -10.81
N GLN A 141 -0.42 -0.63 -11.24
CA GLN A 141 -1.12 0.06 -12.33
C GLN A 141 -0.97 -0.66 -13.68
N TYR A 142 0.23 -1.18 -13.96
CA TYR A 142 0.50 -1.92 -15.19
C TYR A 142 -0.31 -3.22 -15.26
N ILE A 143 -0.27 -4.04 -14.21
CA ILE A 143 -1.02 -5.31 -14.15
C ILE A 143 -2.52 -5.06 -14.29
N ALA A 144 -3.06 -4.05 -13.61
CA ALA A 144 -4.46 -3.69 -13.72
C ALA A 144 -4.83 -3.20 -15.13
N SER A 145 -3.98 -2.37 -15.76
CA SER A 145 -4.18 -1.92 -17.14
C SER A 145 -4.17 -3.08 -18.15
N GLN A 146 -3.23 -4.03 -18.00
CA GLN A 146 -3.20 -5.25 -18.82
C GLN A 146 -4.48 -6.07 -18.64
N ARG A 147 -4.92 -6.26 -17.39
CA ARG A 147 -6.16 -6.97 -17.07
C ARG A 147 -7.37 -6.30 -17.72
N MET A 148 -7.44 -4.97 -17.69
CA MET A 148 -8.52 -4.21 -18.34
C MET A 148 -8.53 -4.44 -19.85
N ALA A 149 -7.37 -4.39 -20.51
CA ALA A 149 -7.28 -4.64 -21.96
C ALA A 149 -7.75 -6.07 -22.31
N VAL A 150 -7.32 -7.08 -21.55
CA VAL A 150 -7.78 -8.46 -21.75
C VAL A 150 -9.29 -8.58 -21.57
N LEU A 151 -9.85 -7.96 -20.52
CA LEU A 151 -11.28 -8.00 -20.24
C LEU A 151 -12.11 -7.29 -21.33
N GLN A 152 -11.61 -6.21 -21.90
CA GLN A 152 -12.25 -5.52 -23.03
C GLN A 152 -12.29 -6.40 -24.28
N THR A 153 -11.15 -6.98 -24.66
CA THR A 153 -11.05 -7.85 -25.84
C THR A 153 -11.89 -9.11 -25.68
N MET A 154 -11.76 -9.80 -24.53
CA MET A 154 -12.54 -11.00 -24.24
C MET A 154 -14.04 -10.69 -24.11
N GLY A 155 -14.38 -9.56 -23.50
CA GLY A 155 -15.76 -9.08 -23.39
C GLY A 155 -16.38 -8.90 -24.77
N GLY A 156 -15.70 -8.17 -25.67
CA GLY A 156 -16.13 -8.02 -27.06
C GLY A 156 -16.23 -9.35 -27.81
N GLY A 157 -15.25 -10.26 -27.62
CA GLY A 157 -15.25 -11.58 -28.23
C GLY A 157 -16.43 -12.45 -27.78
N TRP A 158 -16.68 -12.56 -26.47
CA TRP A 158 -17.83 -13.30 -25.93
C TRP A 158 -19.14 -12.74 -26.41
N ALA A 159 -19.20 -11.41 -26.45
CA ALA A 159 -20.36 -10.72 -26.90
C ALA A 159 -20.60 -11.10 -28.40
N SER A 160 -19.60 -11.07 -29.29
CA SER A 160 -19.77 -11.44 -30.71
C SER A 160 -20.25 -12.88 -30.90
N LEU A 161 -19.93 -13.77 -29.96
CA LEU A 161 -20.43 -15.15 -29.88
C LEU A 161 -21.83 -15.27 -29.25
N ARG A 162 -22.50 -14.16 -28.99
CA ARG A 162 -23.79 -14.04 -28.29
C ARG A 162 -23.81 -14.70 -26.91
N ARG A 163 -22.66 -14.76 -26.23
CA ARG A 163 -22.51 -15.25 -24.85
C ARG A 163 -22.66 -14.10 -23.86
N ALA A 164 -23.90 -13.64 -23.70
CA ALA A 164 -24.25 -12.50 -22.84
C ALA A 164 -23.83 -12.71 -21.38
N ASP A 165 -23.91 -13.95 -20.87
CA ASP A 165 -23.46 -14.35 -19.53
C ASP A 165 -21.98 -13.98 -19.28
N LYS A 166 -21.12 -14.37 -20.21
CA LYS A 166 -19.66 -14.16 -20.12
C LYS A 166 -19.29 -12.72 -20.41
N ALA A 167 -19.96 -12.09 -21.39
CA ALA A 167 -19.78 -10.67 -21.70
C ALA A 167 -20.10 -9.79 -20.49
N LEU A 168 -21.23 -10.05 -19.81
CA LEU A 168 -21.61 -9.35 -18.59
C LEU A 168 -20.57 -9.54 -17.48
N ARG A 169 -20.10 -10.78 -17.27
CA ARG A 169 -19.04 -11.05 -16.29
C ARG A 169 -17.76 -10.28 -16.60
N CYS A 170 -17.36 -10.20 -17.87
CA CYS A 170 -16.21 -9.38 -18.29
C CYS A 170 -16.43 -7.90 -18.00
N ALA A 171 -17.63 -7.36 -18.27
CA ALA A 171 -17.97 -5.97 -17.99
C ALA A 171 -17.91 -5.65 -16.48
N LEU A 172 -18.40 -6.55 -15.63
CA LEU A 172 -18.33 -6.38 -14.17
C LEU A 172 -16.89 -6.43 -13.64
N LEU A 173 -16.10 -7.41 -14.09
CA LEU A 173 -14.68 -7.49 -13.71
C LEU A 173 -13.89 -6.28 -14.20
N LEU A 174 -14.24 -5.75 -15.38
CA LEU A 174 -13.62 -4.54 -15.93
C LEU A 174 -13.95 -3.33 -15.05
N TYR A 175 -15.20 -3.20 -14.61
CA TYR A 175 -15.64 -2.13 -13.71
C TYR A 175 -14.86 -2.15 -12.38
N TYR A 176 -14.78 -3.31 -11.73
CA TYR A 176 -14.03 -3.45 -10.47
C TYR A 176 -12.54 -3.12 -10.64
N THR A 177 -11.94 -3.53 -11.76
CA THR A 177 -10.53 -3.21 -12.05
C THR A 177 -10.34 -1.70 -12.29
N ALA A 178 -11.28 -1.06 -13.01
CA ALA A 178 -11.26 0.39 -13.21
C ALA A 178 -11.48 1.16 -11.90
N LEU A 179 -12.24 0.62 -10.96
CA LEU A 179 -12.44 1.21 -9.63
C LEU A 179 -11.14 1.19 -8.80
N GLN A 180 -10.35 0.12 -8.88
CA GLN A 180 -9.03 0.02 -8.24
C GLN A 180 -7.98 1.00 -8.79
N LEU A 181 -8.19 1.49 -10.01
CA LEU A 181 -7.33 2.50 -10.64
C LEU A 181 -7.91 3.90 -10.58
N HIS A 182 -9.12 4.06 -10.03
CA HIS A 182 -9.88 5.32 -10.08
C HIS A 182 -10.08 5.84 -11.53
N ASP A 183 -10.15 4.94 -12.52
CA ASP A 183 -10.40 5.29 -13.92
C ASP A 183 -11.91 5.46 -14.17
N ALA A 184 -12.40 6.66 -13.93
CA ALA A 184 -13.79 7.03 -14.14
C ALA A 184 -14.24 6.86 -15.61
N SER A 185 -13.33 7.03 -16.57
CA SER A 185 -13.65 6.91 -17.99
C SER A 185 -14.00 5.46 -18.34
N THR A 186 -13.24 4.49 -17.82
CA THR A 186 -13.50 3.08 -18.06
C THR A 186 -14.68 2.59 -17.25
N GLN A 187 -14.91 3.12 -16.04
CA GLN A 187 -16.11 2.81 -15.26
C GLN A 187 -17.41 3.14 -16.04
N ARG A 188 -17.50 4.32 -16.67
CA ARG A 188 -18.64 4.68 -17.54
C ARG A 188 -18.78 3.75 -18.75
N LYS A 189 -17.66 3.42 -19.41
CA LYS A 189 -17.67 2.45 -20.53
C LYS A 189 -18.22 1.08 -20.12
N CYS A 190 -17.95 0.62 -18.90
CA CYS A 190 -18.46 -0.66 -18.41
C CYS A 190 -19.99 -0.71 -18.36
N ARG A 191 -20.64 0.40 -17.95
CA ARG A 191 -22.10 0.50 -17.90
C ARG A 191 -22.72 0.29 -19.29
N VAL A 192 -22.10 0.85 -20.33
CA VAL A 192 -22.51 0.60 -21.73
C VAL A 192 -22.29 -0.86 -22.13
N PHE A 193 -21.20 -1.51 -21.71
CA PHE A 193 -21.00 -2.95 -21.97
C PHE A 193 -22.07 -3.83 -21.28
N VAL A 194 -22.56 -3.44 -20.11
CA VAL A 194 -23.71 -4.11 -19.48
C VAL A 194 -24.96 -4.00 -20.35
N GLY A 195 -25.24 -2.79 -20.89
CA GLY A 195 -26.34 -2.58 -21.84
C GLY A 195 -26.22 -3.47 -23.08
N TRP A 196 -25.01 -3.60 -23.65
CA TRP A 196 -24.76 -4.51 -24.77
C TRP A 196 -24.98 -5.99 -24.42
N ALA A 197 -24.61 -6.41 -23.22
CA ALA A 197 -24.85 -7.78 -22.77
C ALA A 197 -26.37 -8.08 -22.68
N HIS A 198 -27.17 -7.17 -22.14
CA HIS A 198 -28.64 -7.29 -22.13
C HIS A 198 -29.22 -7.30 -23.54
N LEU A 199 -28.73 -6.41 -24.41
CA LEU A 199 -29.17 -6.32 -25.79
C LEU A 199 -28.98 -7.66 -26.51
N TRP A 200 -27.81 -8.27 -26.34
CA TRP A 200 -27.46 -9.54 -27.02
C TRP A 200 -28.08 -10.76 -26.35
N ASN A 201 -28.56 -10.62 -25.11
CA ASN A 201 -29.44 -11.59 -24.47
C ASN A 201 -30.91 -11.48 -24.94
N GLY A 202 -31.25 -10.44 -25.72
CA GLY A 202 -32.61 -10.21 -26.19
C GLY A 202 -33.47 -9.35 -25.25
N ASP A 203 -32.92 -8.89 -24.12
CA ASP A 203 -33.59 -7.92 -23.25
C ASP A 203 -33.37 -6.50 -23.77
N VAL A 204 -34.04 -6.19 -24.88
CA VAL A 204 -33.92 -4.90 -25.58
C VAL A 204 -34.40 -3.76 -24.68
N ARG A 205 -35.47 -3.97 -23.91
CA ARG A 205 -36.03 -2.92 -23.06
C ARG A 205 -35.00 -2.47 -22.01
N ARG A 206 -34.39 -3.43 -21.29
CA ARG A 206 -33.38 -3.12 -20.29
C ARG A 206 -32.13 -2.50 -20.89
N ALA A 207 -31.68 -2.97 -22.05
CA ALA A 207 -30.54 -2.39 -22.74
C ALA A 207 -30.77 -0.90 -23.10
N VAL A 208 -31.94 -0.58 -23.64
CA VAL A 208 -32.31 0.80 -24.00
C VAL A 208 -32.39 1.70 -22.76
N GLU A 209 -32.99 1.21 -21.66
CA GLU A 209 -33.00 1.93 -20.38
C GLU A 209 -31.58 2.31 -19.93
N ILE A 210 -30.66 1.33 -19.94
CA ILE A 210 -29.25 1.55 -19.56
C ILE A 210 -28.58 2.56 -20.50
N PHE A 211 -28.73 2.42 -21.82
CA PHE A 211 -28.10 3.33 -22.77
C PHE A 211 -28.60 4.76 -22.64
N LYS A 212 -29.90 4.97 -22.39
CA LYS A 212 -30.46 6.31 -22.16
C LYS A 212 -29.92 6.95 -20.90
N GLN A 213 -29.92 6.21 -19.79
CA GLN A 213 -29.35 6.69 -18.53
C GLN A 213 -27.88 7.10 -18.70
N GLN A 214 -27.09 6.26 -19.39
CA GLN A 214 -25.67 6.55 -19.64
C GLN A 214 -25.44 7.71 -20.60
N GLN A 215 -26.35 7.93 -21.55
CA GLN A 215 -26.29 9.09 -22.45
C GLN A 215 -26.57 10.39 -21.69
N GLU A 216 -27.56 10.38 -20.79
CA GLU A 216 -27.90 11.52 -19.93
C GLU A 216 -26.74 11.86 -18.98
N GLU A 217 -26.20 10.87 -18.27
CA GLU A 217 -25.01 11.05 -17.43
C GLU A 217 -23.81 11.58 -18.24
N ALA A 218 -23.61 11.11 -19.47
CA ALA A 218 -22.53 11.60 -20.34
C ALA A 218 -22.74 13.07 -20.75
N ARG A 219 -23.98 13.50 -20.99
CA ARG A 219 -24.31 14.91 -21.27
C ARG A 219 -24.07 15.80 -20.08
N GLU A 220 -24.49 15.39 -18.89
CA GLU A 220 -24.28 16.13 -17.65
C GLU A 220 -22.79 16.37 -17.36
N VAL A 221 -21.96 15.37 -17.64
CA VAL A 221 -20.50 15.44 -17.45
C VAL A 221 -19.78 16.13 -18.63
N GLY A 222 -20.45 16.28 -19.78
CA GLY A 222 -19.83 16.79 -21.02
C GLY A 222 -18.91 15.79 -21.73
N ASP A 223 -19.09 14.49 -21.50
CA ASP A 223 -18.32 13.39 -22.12
C ASP A 223 -18.89 13.06 -23.51
N THR A 224 -18.53 13.86 -24.51
CA THR A 224 -19.03 13.75 -25.89
C THR A 224 -18.75 12.38 -26.53
N VAL A 225 -17.61 11.76 -26.18
CA VAL A 225 -17.24 10.44 -26.70
C VAL A 225 -18.17 9.37 -26.15
N GLN A 226 -18.48 9.43 -24.86
CA GLN A 226 -19.39 8.48 -24.23
C GLN A 226 -20.84 8.70 -24.69
N GLU A 227 -21.26 9.94 -24.87
CA GLU A 227 -22.57 10.28 -25.43
C GLU A 227 -22.74 9.66 -26.82
N LEU A 228 -21.77 9.85 -27.72
CA LEU A 228 -21.78 9.27 -29.07
C LEU A 228 -21.86 7.74 -29.06
N ARG A 229 -21.15 7.08 -28.12
CA ARG A 229 -21.26 5.62 -27.96
C ARG A 229 -22.68 5.19 -27.57
N CYS A 230 -23.32 5.92 -26.66
CA CYS A 230 -24.68 5.61 -26.26
C CYS A 230 -25.67 5.86 -27.41
N SER A 231 -25.50 6.94 -28.16
CA SER A 231 -26.29 7.24 -29.37
C SER A 231 -26.18 6.10 -30.41
N ALA A 232 -24.96 5.62 -30.66
CA ALA A 232 -24.74 4.50 -31.59
C ALA A 232 -25.36 3.19 -31.07
N ALA A 233 -25.28 2.94 -29.76
CA ALA A 233 -25.88 1.76 -29.15
C ALA A 233 -27.41 1.78 -29.19
N LEU A 234 -28.03 2.94 -28.94
CA LEU A 234 -29.47 3.16 -29.09
C LEU A 234 -29.93 2.95 -30.53
N HIS A 235 -29.24 3.57 -31.49
CA HIS A 235 -29.53 3.35 -32.90
C HIS A 235 -29.42 1.87 -33.28
N HIS A 236 -28.40 1.16 -32.79
CA HIS A 236 -28.29 -0.28 -33.03
C HIS A 236 -29.43 -1.07 -32.40
N ALA A 237 -29.88 -0.72 -31.19
CA ALA A 237 -30.98 -1.39 -30.52
C ALA A 237 -32.33 -1.19 -31.23
N GLU A 238 -32.57 0.00 -31.79
CA GLU A 238 -33.82 0.35 -32.47
C GLU A 238 -33.92 -0.24 -33.89
N TYR A 239 -32.83 -0.19 -34.66
CA TYR A 239 -32.87 -0.50 -36.09
C TYR A 239 -32.32 -1.90 -36.45
N ASN A 240 -31.79 -2.68 -35.50
CA ASN A 240 -31.27 -4.01 -35.80
C ASN A 240 -32.31 -5.14 -35.56
N PRO A 241 -32.93 -5.70 -36.62
CA PRO A 241 -33.98 -6.72 -36.49
C PRO A 241 -33.45 -8.07 -35.95
N THR A 242 -32.13 -8.32 -36.01
CA THR A 242 -31.54 -9.58 -35.52
C THR A 242 -31.45 -9.66 -34.00
N VAL A 243 -31.57 -8.52 -33.32
CA VAL A 243 -31.55 -8.40 -31.86
C VAL A 243 -32.95 -8.66 -31.31
N VAL A 244 -33.97 -8.09 -31.95
CA VAL A 244 -35.39 -8.23 -31.57
C VAL A 244 -35.88 -9.68 -31.68
N ARG A 245 -35.25 -10.50 -32.52
CA ARG A 245 -35.61 -11.91 -32.76
C ARG A 245 -34.74 -12.92 -31.99
N SER A 246 -33.76 -12.45 -31.22
CA SER A 246 -32.81 -13.30 -30.51
C SER A 246 -33.31 -13.57 -29.08
N HIS A 247 -33.91 -14.74 -28.84
CA HIS A 247 -34.19 -15.22 -27.48
C HIS A 247 -32.89 -15.73 -26.84
N GLY A 248 -32.10 -14.83 -26.25
CA GLY A 248 -30.97 -15.23 -25.40
C GLY A 248 -31.52 -15.80 -24.09
N GLY A 249 -31.56 -17.12 -23.99
CA GLY A 249 -32.07 -17.84 -22.81
C GLY A 249 -31.15 -17.83 -21.59
N PHE A 250 -30.22 -16.88 -21.46
CA PHE A 250 -29.30 -16.85 -20.32
C PHE A 250 -29.88 -16.01 -19.18
N SER A 251 -29.89 -16.58 -17.98
CA SER A 251 -30.17 -15.84 -16.75
C SER A 251 -28.99 -14.92 -16.45
N LEU A 252 -29.10 -13.64 -16.79
CA LEU A 252 -28.11 -12.63 -16.41
C LEU A 252 -28.21 -12.37 -14.91
N ALA A 253 -27.07 -12.42 -14.21
CA ALA A 253 -27.03 -12.16 -12.78
C ALA A 253 -27.55 -10.75 -12.48
N SER A 254 -28.41 -10.57 -11.48
CA SER A 254 -28.94 -9.26 -11.08
C SER A 254 -27.90 -8.38 -10.38
N CYS A 255 -26.76 -8.93 -9.95
CA CYS A 255 -25.75 -8.24 -9.15
C CYS A 255 -25.19 -6.95 -9.78
N TRP A 256 -25.39 -6.72 -11.08
CA TRP A 256 -25.02 -5.46 -11.71
C TRP A 256 -25.90 -4.29 -11.26
N THR A 257 -27.18 -4.51 -10.90
CA THR A 257 -28.06 -3.41 -10.49
C THR A 257 -27.55 -2.77 -9.20
N ASP A 258 -27.02 -3.56 -8.27
CA ASP A 258 -26.49 -3.05 -7.00
C ASP A 258 -25.15 -2.32 -7.17
N ILE A 259 -24.41 -2.63 -8.22
CA ILE A 259 -23.12 -2.01 -8.56
C ILE A 259 -23.32 -0.66 -9.25
N PHE A 260 -24.45 -0.47 -9.94
CA PHE A 260 -24.73 0.70 -10.77
C PHE A 260 -25.95 1.53 -10.30
N ALA A 261 -26.58 1.16 -9.19
CA ALA A 261 -27.57 1.97 -8.48
C ALA A 261 -26.92 3.23 -7.89
#